data_AF-A0A2A2QTA6-F1
#
_entry.id   AF-A0A2A2QTA6-F1
#
_cell.length_a   1.000
_cell.length_b   1.000
_cell.length_c   1.000
_cell.angle_alpha   90.00
_cell.angle_beta   90.00
_cell.angle_gamma   90.00
#
_symmetry.space_group_name_H-M   'P 1'
#
loop_
_entity.id
_entity.type
_entity.pdbx_description
1 polymer ?
#
loop_
_entity_poly.entity_id
_entity_poly.type
_entity_poly.pdbx_seq_one_letter_code
_entity_poly.pdbx_strand_id
1 'polypeptide(L)' 'MSAPSNESDSREAKAARIAANPSGYKVCEGCDSIVGAGVVLCPNCHSYRFDPTPESVRKQALALGSREQTSVTAGDLS' A
#
# COMPACT_ATOMS: atom_id res chain seq x y z
N MET A 1 4.31 -12.69 26.67
CA MET A 1 3.65 -11.38 26.75
C MET A 1 3.05 -11.11 25.37
N SER A 2 1.71 -11.11 25.29
CA SER A 2 0.96 -11.04 24.04
C SER A 2 1.03 -9.64 23.42
N ALA A 3 1.36 -9.54 22.13
CA ALA A 3 1.31 -8.31 21.35
C ALA A 3 -0.14 -7.81 21.22
N PRO A 4 -0.39 -6.49 21.17
CA PRO A 4 -1.74 -5.94 21.20
C PRO A 4 -2.46 -6.27 19.89
N SER A 5 -3.57 -6.99 20.02
CA SER A 5 -4.57 -7.20 18.98
C SER A 5 -5.28 -5.88 18.68
N ASN A 6 -4.69 -5.04 17.85
CA ASN A 6 -5.43 -3.97 17.21
C ASN A 6 -6.20 -4.62 16.06
N GLU A 7 -7.49 -4.89 16.29
CA GLU A 7 -8.48 -5.39 15.32
C GLU A 7 -8.26 -4.70 13.97
N SER A 8 -7.48 -5.37 13.13
CA SER A 8 -6.85 -4.75 11.97
C SER A 8 -7.86 -4.77 10.83
N ASP A 9 -8.34 -3.59 10.45
CA ASP A 9 -9.01 -3.37 9.17
C ASP A 9 -8.31 -4.21 8.09
N SER A 10 -9.06 -5.18 7.53
CA SER A 10 -8.49 -6.21 6.67
C SER A 10 -7.79 -5.57 5.47
N ARG A 11 -6.85 -6.28 4.83
CA ARG A 11 -6.14 -5.73 3.67
C ARG A 11 -7.10 -5.32 2.57
N GLU A 12 -8.15 -6.10 2.38
CA GLU A 12 -9.28 -5.85 1.51
C GLU A 12 -10.01 -4.55 1.90
N ALA A 13 -10.30 -4.36 3.19
CA ALA A 13 -10.99 -3.16 3.67
C ALA A 13 -10.15 -1.89 3.48
N LYS A 14 -8.83 -1.95 3.73
CA LYS A 14 -7.90 -0.85 3.42
C LYS A 14 -7.84 -0.56 1.93
N ALA A 15 -7.75 -1.59 1.10
CA ALA A 15 -7.78 -1.47 -0.35
C ALA A 15 -9.08 -0.82 -0.84
N ALA A 16 -10.23 -1.21 -0.30
CA ALA A 16 -11.52 -0.62 -0.63
C ALA A 16 -11.58 0.87 -0.27
N ARG A 17 -11.05 1.28 0.89
CA ARG A 17 -10.96 2.70 1.30
C ARG A 17 -10.10 3.52 0.33
N ILE A 18 -8.96 2.98 -0.09
CA ILE A 18 -8.09 3.63 -1.09
C ILE A 18 -8.82 3.74 -2.43
N ALA A 19 -9.46 2.66 -2.88
CA ALA A 19 -10.19 2.62 -4.15
C ALA A 19 -11.39 3.58 -4.17
N ALA A 20 -12.02 3.84 -3.02
CA ALA A 20 -13.11 4.80 -2.86
C ALA A 20 -12.63 6.26 -2.89
N ASN A 21 -11.40 6.55 -2.48
CA ASN A 21 -10.83 7.90 -2.51
C ASN A 21 -9.40 7.94 -3.12
N PRO A 22 -9.24 7.63 -4.41
CA PRO A 22 -7.93 7.44 -5.02
C PRO A 22 -7.13 8.74 -5.23
N SER A 23 -7.78 9.90 -5.23
CA SER A 23 -7.11 11.20 -5.38
C SER A 23 -6.18 11.56 -4.21
N GLY A 24 -6.36 10.91 -3.06
CA GLY A 24 -5.47 11.06 -1.90
C GLY A 24 -4.15 10.27 -2.01
N TYR A 25 -3.96 9.50 -3.07
CA TYR A 25 -2.88 8.53 -3.19
C TYR A 25 -2.22 8.58 -4.57
N LYS A 26 -1.11 7.84 -4.69
CA LYS A 26 -0.37 7.61 -5.93
C LYS A 26 0.36 6.27 -5.86
N VAL A 27 0.64 5.69 -7.02
CA VAL A 27 1.39 4.43 -7.15
C VAL A 27 2.85 4.74 -7.40
N CYS A 28 3.75 4.16 -6.61
CA CYS A 28 5.18 4.27 -6.84
C CYS A 28 5.60 3.45 -8.05
N GLU A 29 6.17 4.08 -9.08
CA GLU A 29 6.58 3.39 -10.31
C GLU A 29 7.83 2.50 -10.13
N GLY A 30 8.50 2.57 -8.98
CA GLY A 30 9.67 1.74 -8.68
C GLY A 30 9.34 0.40 -7.98
N CYS A 31 8.21 0.30 -7.28
CA CYS A 31 7.90 -0.89 -6.46
C CYS A 31 6.40 -1.13 -6.29
N ASP A 32 5.56 -0.43 -7.05
CA ASP A 32 4.09 -0.54 -7.09
C ASP A 32 3.38 -0.34 -5.74
N SER A 33 4.07 0.26 -4.76
CA SER A 33 3.49 0.60 -3.47
C SER A 33 2.55 1.79 -3.61
N ILE A 34 1.40 1.73 -2.95
CA ILE A 34 0.49 2.88 -2.86
C ILE A 34 0.93 3.75 -1.70
N VAL A 35 1.16 5.03 -1.97
CA VAL A 35 1.58 6.03 -0.98
C VAL A 35 0.63 7.23 -1.00
N GLY A 36 0.61 8.02 0.08
CA GLY A 36 -0.18 9.25 0.13
C GLY A 36 0.33 10.31 -0.87
N ALA A 37 -0.56 11.19 -1.31
CA ALA A 37 -0.25 12.21 -2.32
C ALA A 37 0.95 13.12 -1.94
N GLY A 38 1.11 13.44 -0.65
CA GLY A 38 2.18 14.28 -0.13
C GLY A 38 3.56 13.63 -0.03
N VAL A 39 3.70 12.33 -0.31
CA VAL A 39 4.97 11.61 -0.20
C VAL A 39 5.94 12.03 -1.30
N VAL A 40 7.12 12.56 -0.97
CA VAL A 40 8.10 13.01 -1.97
C VAL A 40 9.01 11.87 -2.44
N LEU A 41 9.37 10.95 -1.54
CA LEU A 41 10.19 9.77 -1.82
C LEU A 41 9.47 8.53 -1.30
N CYS A 42 9.44 7.46 -2.09
CA CYS A 42 8.81 6.22 -1.68
C CYS A 42 9.54 5.65 -0.45
N PRO A 43 8.87 5.40 0.68
CA PRO A 43 9.53 4.89 1.88
C PRO A 43 10.03 3.45 1.71
N ASN A 44 9.53 2.73 0.71
CA ASN A 44 9.88 1.32 0.48
C ASN A 44 11.11 1.17 -0.42
N CYS A 45 11.25 1.99 -1.46
CA CYS A 45 12.30 1.83 -2.47
C CYS A 45 13.08 3.11 -2.79
N HIS A 46 12.74 4.23 -2.16
CA HIS A 46 13.37 5.54 -2.36
C HIS A 46 13.27 6.13 -3.78
N SER A 47 12.43 5.56 -4.65
CA SER A 47 12.06 6.18 -5.93
C SER A 47 11.26 7.48 -5.70
N TYR A 48 11.44 8.45 -6.60
CA TYR A 48 10.71 9.71 -6.64
C TYR A 48 9.63 9.76 -7.74
N ARG A 49 9.53 8.70 -8.57
CA ARG A 49 8.55 8.63 -9.65
C ARG A 49 7.26 7.96 -9.20
N PHE A 50 6.14 8.63 -9.46
CA PHE A 50 4.81 8.17 -9.06
C PHE A 50 3.79 8.40 -10.17
N ASP A 51 2.84 7.48 -10.28
CA ASP A 51 1.63 7.63 -11.07
C ASP A 51 0.46 8.07 -10.16
N PRO A 52 0.00 9.33 -10.25
CA PRO A 52 -1.12 9.85 -9.46
C PRO A 52 -2.50 9.54 -10.10
N THR A 53 -2.54 8.81 -11.22
CA THR A 53 -3.79 8.57 -11.95
C THR A 53 -4.78 7.80 -11.07
N PRO A 54 -6.01 8.33 -10.84
CA PRO A 54 -6.99 7.68 -9.97
C PRO A 54 -7.35 6.24 -10.37
N GLU A 55 -7.32 5.95 -11.67
CA GLU A 55 -7.55 4.60 -12.20
C GLU A 55 -6.41 3.63 -11.83
N SER A 56 -5.16 4.05 -11.99
CA SER A 56 -3.98 3.26 -11.58
C SER A 56 -3.99 2.96 -10.10
N VAL A 57 -4.31 3.96 -9.26
CA VAL A 57 -4.46 3.78 -7.80
C VAL A 57 -5.57 2.77 -7.49
N ARG A 58 -6.75 2.89 -8.10
CA ARG A 58 -7.86 1.94 -7.90
C ARG A 58 -7.46 0.53 -8.28
N LYS A 59 -6.90 0.35 -9.48
CA LYS A 59 -6.46 -0.95 -10.00
C LYS A 59 -5.46 -1.60 -9.05
N GLN A 60 -4.46 -0.82 -8.61
CA GLN A 60 -3.44 -1.32 -7.71
C GLN A 60 -3.99 -1.65 -6.32
N ALA A 61 -4.91 -0.84 -5.79
CA ALA A 61 -5.53 -1.09 -4.50
C ALA A 61 -6.29 -2.42 -4.51
N LEU A 62 -7.13 -2.63 -5.52
CA LEU A 62 -7.87 -3.88 -5.69
C LEU A 62 -6.94 -5.08 -5.88
N ALA A 63 -5.85 -4.94 -6.64
CA ALA A 63 -4.86 -5.98 -6.84
C ALA A 63 -4.08 -6.35 -5.55
N LEU A 64 -3.80 -5.38 -4.69
CA LEU A 64 -3.13 -5.62 -3.41
C LEU A 64 -4.09 -6.18 -2.36
N GLY A 65 -5.36 -5.74 -2.37
CA GLY A 65 -6.39 -6.18 -1.44
C GLY A 65 -6.80 -7.63 -1.65
N SER A 66 -6.84 -8.12 -2.88
CA SER A 66 -7.29 -9.49 -3.21
C SER A 66 -6.22 -10.57 -3.04
N ARG A 67 -4.99 -10.20 -2.69
CA ARG A 67 -3.85 -11.13 -2.61
C ARG A 67 -3.48 -11.40 -1.15
N GLU A 68 -3.10 -12.65 -0.88
CA GLU A 68 -2.51 -13.04 0.39
C GLU A 68 -1.28 -12.18 0.72
N GLN A 69 -1.10 -11.85 1.99
CA GLN A 69 0.04 -11.05 2.42
C GLN A 69 1.30 -11.90 2.47
N THR A 70 2.22 -11.65 1.55
CA THR A 70 3.52 -12.35 1.46
C THR A 70 4.68 -11.39 1.78
N SER A 71 4.61 -10.70 2.92
CA SER A 71 5.66 -9.76 3.34
C SER A 71 6.78 -10.48 4.09
N VAL A 72 8.03 -10.21 3.71
CA VAL A 72 9.20 -10.61 4.50
C VAL A 72 9.32 -9.67 5.69
N THR A 73 9.41 -10.24 6.89
CA THR A 73 9.58 -9.54 8.15
C THR A 73 11.03 -9.67 8.63
N ALA A 74 11.44 -8.85 9.60
CA ALA A 74 12.80 -8.91 10.14
C ALA A 74 13.12 -10.30 10.77
N GLY A 75 12.11 -11.01 11.28
CA GLY A 75 12.28 -12.36 11.81
C GLY A 75 12.52 -13.44 10.75
N ASP A 76 12.20 -13.16 9.48
CA ASP A 76 12.47 -14.10 8.38
C ASP A 76 13.94 -14.03 7.90
N LEU A 77 14.70 -13.02 8.35
CA LEU A 77 16.06 -12.72 7.89
C LEU A 77 17.15 -13.03 8.95
N SER A 78 16.78 -13.64 10.08
CA SER A 78 17.67 -13.99 11.19
C SER A 78 18.27 -15.39 11.08
#